data_AF-A0A7J7TIS2-F1
#
_entry.id   AF-A0A7J7TIS2-F1
#
_cell.length_a   1.000
_cell.length_b   1.000
_cell.length_c   1.000
_cell.angle_alpha   90.00
_cell.angle_beta   90.00
_cell.angle_gamma   90.00
#
_symmetry.space_group_name_H-M   'P 1'
#
loop_
_entity.id
_entity.type
_entity.pdbx_description
1 polymer ?
#
loop_
_entity_poly.entity_id
_entity_poly.type
_entity_poly.pdbx_seq_one_letter_code
_entity_poly.pdbx_strand_id
1 'polypeptide(L)'
;MLRKLWQWFYGETESSDDVEALTIKKFRGDLAYRRQEYQKALQEYSSISEKLPPTNVAMKRDVQEGRARCLAHLGRRAEALAIATDLEMKATNTDHLTTVLCLQLAICSSSQDATFCLQKLVSLHPFSPWTWGRLAEAYLAARPALSSSAASSHRQSHSTSRDKAVTSACPHSGEDCRLCFPETLPESSVCSVETSSSKSRKKEEALTNFRDSLSLEARMKACASFIRTRLLLQLTQSQQTSFALERNLRTQQEIEDKMKGFGFKEDTLQLMTEVMGEDIVPEKIKDEVHSEVKCVGPAALAALVIASSEEFEDKWFRKIKDHFCSFENQFHTQMQISA
;
A
#
# COMPACT_ATOMS: atom_id res chain seq x y z
N MET A 1 11.28 -38.52 -3.87
CA MET A 1 10.34 -38.14 -2.78
C MET A 1 9.44 -36.96 -3.14
N LEU A 2 9.98 -35.87 -3.73
CA LEU A 2 9.18 -34.71 -4.16
C LEU A 2 8.00 -35.04 -5.09
N ARG A 3 8.15 -35.93 -6.08
CA ARG A 3 7.05 -36.32 -7.01
C ARG A 3 5.80 -36.92 -6.33
N LYS A 4 5.92 -37.51 -5.13
CA LYS A 4 4.77 -38.10 -4.42
C LYS A 4 3.92 -37.05 -3.69
N LEU A 5 4.49 -35.91 -3.29
CA LEU A 5 3.72 -34.83 -2.65
C LEU A 5 2.74 -34.18 -3.65
N TRP A 6 3.15 -34.00 -4.91
CA TRP A 6 2.30 -33.36 -5.92
C TRP A 6 1.12 -34.25 -6.35
N GLN A 7 1.28 -35.57 -6.38
CA GLN A 7 0.17 -36.47 -6.73
C GLN A 7 -0.97 -36.45 -5.71
N TRP A 8 -0.69 -36.13 -4.45
CA TRP A 8 -1.73 -35.97 -3.41
C TRP A 8 -2.69 -34.80 -3.71
N PHE A 9 -2.22 -33.74 -4.38
CA PHE A 9 -3.05 -32.61 -4.79
C PHE A 9 -3.99 -32.93 -5.96
N TYR A 10 -3.61 -33.87 -6.83
CA TYR A 10 -4.31 -34.22 -8.07
C TYR A 10 -5.24 -35.43 -7.95
N GLY A 11 -5.07 -36.27 -6.93
CA GLY A 11 -6.00 -37.37 -6.70
C GLY A 11 -7.37 -36.84 -6.34
N GLU A 12 -8.43 -37.37 -6.95
CA GLU A 12 -9.77 -37.35 -6.38
C GLU A 12 -9.75 -38.19 -5.11
N THR A 13 -9.26 -37.60 -4.02
CA THR A 13 -9.44 -38.15 -2.69
C THR A 13 -10.87 -37.85 -2.26
N GLU A 14 -11.76 -38.82 -2.45
CA GLU A 14 -13.01 -38.89 -1.71
C GLU A 14 -12.65 -39.10 -0.23
N SER A 15 -12.39 -38.01 0.48
CA SER A 15 -12.31 -38.06 1.94
C SER A 15 -13.72 -38.20 2.48
N SER A 16 -13.91 -39.12 3.42
CA SER A 16 -15.16 -39.26 4.17
C SER A 16 -15.35 -38.18 5.22
N ASP A 17 -14.32 -37.37 5.48
CA ASP A 17 -14.34 -36.23 6.41
C ASP A 17 -14.54 -34.92 5.62
N ASP A 18 -15.69 -34.29 5.83
CA ASP A 18 -16.07 -33.03 5.18
C ASP A 18 -15.03 -31.92 5.41
N VAL A 19 -14.34 -31.89 6.57
CA VAL A 19 -13.35 -30.85 6.88
C VAL A 19 -12.06 -31.06 6.08
N GLU A 20 -11.59 -32.31 5.96
CA GLU A 20 -10.41 -32.65 5.18
C GLU A 20 -10.67 -32.41 3.68
N ALA A 21 -11.85 -32.78 3.19
CA ALA A 21 -12.27 -32.53 1.81
C ALA A 21 -12.25 -31.03 1.45
N LEU A 22 -12.75 -30.16 2.34
CA LEU A 22 -12.72 -28.71 2.14
C LEU A 22 -11.28 -28.15 2.20
N THR A 23 -10.42 -28.71 3.05
CA THR A 23 -9.01 -28.33 3.13
C THR A 23 -8.26 -28.65 1.83
N ILE A 24 -8.47 -29.86 1.28
CA ILE A 24 -7.88 -30.27 -0.01
C ILE A 24 -8.34 -29.34 -1.13
N LYS A 25 -9.63 -28.97 -1.16
CA LYS A 25 -10.13 -27.99 -2.13
C LYS A 25 -9.49 -26.62 -1.97
N LYS A 26 -9.30 -26.13 -0.75
CA LYS A 26 -8.60 -24.85 -0.50
C LYS A 26 -7.23 -24.87 -1.15
N PHE A 27 -6.48 -25.95 -0.92
CA PHE A 27 -5.16 -26.14 -1.48
C PHE A 27 -5.15 -26.25 -3.01
N ARG A 28 -6.18 -26.85 -3.64
CA ARG A 28 -6.35 -26.82 -5.10
C ARG A 28 -6.59 -25.40 -5.61
N GLY A 29 -7.41 -24.62 -4.92
CA GLY A 29 -7.61 -23.19 -5.19
C GLY A 29 -6.30 -22.40 -5.11
N ASP A 30 -5.54 -22.59 -4.03
CA ASP A 30 -4.23 -21.93 -3.82
C ASP A 30 -3.22 -22.29 -4.91
N LEU A 31 -3.18 -23.56 -5.32
CA LEU A 31 -2.32 -24.02 -6.41
C LEU A 31 -2.74 -23.42 -7.76
N ALA A 32 -4.04 -23.39 -8.06
CA ALA A 32 -4.56 -22.75 -9.27
C ALA A 32 -4.24 -21.25 -9.29
N TYR A 33 -4.38 -20.57 -8.15
CA TYR A 33 -4.01 -19.16 -8.01
C TYR A 33 -2.52 -18.91 -8.32
N ARG A 34 -1.63 -19.73 -7.74
CA ARG A 34 -0.18 -19.64 -8.02
C ARG A 34 0.17 -19.90 -9.50
N ARG A 35 -0.65 -20.67 -10.21
CA ARG A 35 -0.53 -20.90 -11.65
C ARG A 35 -1.18 -19.83 -12.52
N GLN A 36 -1.73 -18.78 -11.90
CA GLN A 36 -2.47 -17.72 -12.57
C GLN A 36 -3.77 -18.22 -13.26
N GLU A 37 -4.26 -19.40 -12.86
CA GLU A 37 -5.56 -19.95 -13.29
C GLU A 37 -6.69 -19.32 -12.46
N TYR A 38 -6.80 -17.98 -12.46
CA TYR A 38 -7.62 -17.22 -11.50
C TYR A 38 -9.11 -17.58 -11.53
N GLN A 39 -9.67 -17.85 -12.72
CA GLN A 39 -11.07 -18.25 -12.85
C GLN A 39 -11.32 -19.62 -12.18
N LYS A 40 -10.38 -20.56 -12.33
CA LYS A 40 -10.48 -21.89 -11.71
C LYS A 40 -10.27 -21.82 -10.21
N ALA A 41 -9.29 -21.04 -9.74
CA ALA A 41 -9.10 -20.77 -8.32
C ALA A 41 -10.36 -20.20 -7.68
N LEU A 42 -11.00 -19.22 -8.34
CA LEU A 42 -12.27 -18.64 -7.88
C LEU A 42 -13.41 -19.67 -7.80
N GLN A 43 -13.49 -20.62 -8.74
CA GLN A 43 -14.47 -21.71 -8.70
C GLN A 43 -14.23 -22.64 -7.50
N GLU A 44 -12.98 -23.04 -7.26
CA GLU A 44 -12.62 -23.89 -6.11
C GLU A 44 -13.01 -23.20 -4.80
N TYR A 45 -12.61 -21.95 -4.60
CA TYR A 45 -12.93 -21.18 -3.39
C TYR A 45 -14.44 -20.94 -3.21
N SER A 46 -15.17 -20.70 -4.30
CA SER A 46 -16.63 -20.53 -4.23
C SER A 46 -17.32 -21.83 -3.80
N SER A 47 -16.86 -22.98 -4.31
CA SER A 47 -17.40 -24.29 -3.94
C SER A 47 -17.18 -24.65 -2.46
N ILE A 48 -16.12 -24.11 -1.84
CA ILE A 48 -15.85 -24.27 -0.40
C ILE A 48 -16.83 -23.41 0.41
N SER A 49 -17.06 -22.17 -0.02
CA SER A 49 -17.90 -21.20 0.71
C SER A 49 -19.34 -21.68 0.88
N GLU A 50 -19.88 -22.41 -0.09
CA GLU A 50 -21.24 -22.99 -0.04
C GLU A 50 -21.37 -24.13 0.97
N LYS A 51 -20.28 -24.85 1.24
CA LYS A 51 -20.25 -26.06 2.07
C LYS A 51 -19.66 -25.82 3.46
N LEU A 52 -19.11 -24.64 3.71
CA LEU A 52 -18.37 -24.36 4.93
C LEU A 52 -19.32 -24.16 6.14
N PRO A 53 -19.14 -24.89 7.25
CA PRO A 53 -19.88 -24.63 8.47
C PRO A 53 -19.63 -23.20 8.98
N PRO A 54 -20.63 -22.53 9.58
CA PRO A 54 -20.49 -21.15 10.06
C PRO A 54 -19.44 -21.02 11.19
N THR A 55 -19.14 -22.11 11.89
CA THR A 55 -18.15 -22.16 12.98
C THR A 55 -16.71 -22.13 12.50
N ASN A 56 -16.42 -22.46 11.22
CA ASN A 56 -15.06 -22.48 10.69
C ASN A 56 -14.62 -21.10 10.18
N VAL A 57 -14.54 -20.14 11.12
CA VAL A 57 -14.27 -18.72 10.82
C VAL A 57 -12.91 -18.52 10.14
N ALA A 58 -11.89 -19.28 10.53
CA ALA A 58 -10.54 -19.18 9.97
C ALA A 58 -10.52 -19.57 8.48
N MET A 59 -11.04 -20.74 8.13
CA MET A 59 -11.10 -21.17 6.72
C MET A 59 -12.01 -20.26 5.90
N LYS A 60 -13.11 -19.77 6.48
CA LYS A 60 -13.99 -18.79 5.81
C LYS A 60 -13.21 -17.56 5.39
N ARG A 61 -12.44 -16.97 6.30
CA ARG A 61 -11.61 -15.79 6.02
C ARG A 61 -10.59 -16.09 4.93
N ASP A 62 -9.80 -17.16 5.06
CA ASP A 62 -8.78 -17.54 4.07
C ASP A 62 -9.38 -17.68 2.66
N VAL A 63 -10.52 -18.37 2.56
CA VAL A 63 -11.22 -18.58 1.29
C VAL A 63 -11.75 -17.27 0.73
N GLN A 64 -12.35 -16.39 1.54
CA GLN A 64 -12.81 -15.07 1.09
C GLN A 64 -11.64 -14.20 0.61
N GLU A 65 -10.51 -14.22 1.31
CA GLU A 65 -9.30 -13.52 0.91
C GLU A 65 -8.77 -14.04 -0.45
N GLY A 66 -8.74 -15.36 -0.65
CA GLY A 66 -8.42 -15.99 -1.92
C GLY A 66 -9.38 -15.59 -3.06
N ARG A 67 -10.69 -15.54 -2.79
CA ARG A 67 -11.70 -15.07 -3.75
C ARG A 67 -11.46 -13.62 -4.14
N ALA A 68 -11.24 -12.73 -3.17
CA ALA A 68 -10.99 -11.31 -3.41
C ALA A 68 -9.76 -11.11 -4.31
N ARG A 69 -8.66 -11.83 -4.06
CA ARG A 69 -7.47 -11.79 -4.92
C ARG A 69 -7.76 -12.26 -6.35
N CYS A 70 -8.48 -13.38 -6.50
CA CYS A 70 -8.86 -13.86 -7.84
C CYS A 70 -9.71 -12.83 -8.58
N LEU A 71 -10.73 -12.27 -7.92
CA LEU A 71 -11.61 -11.25 -8.49
C LEU A 71 -10.82 -10.00 -8.92
N ALA A 72 -9.85 -9.57 -8.13
CA ALA A 72 -8.97 -8.45 -8.47
C ALA A 72 -8.18 -8.71 -9.75
N HIS A 73 -7.55 -9.88 -9.88
CA HIS A 73 -6.82 -10.28 -11.10
C HIS A 73 -7.72 -10.45 -12.32
N LEU A 74 -8.99 -10.83 -12.13
CA LEU A 74 -9.99 -10.92 -13.20
C LEU A 74 -10.62 -9.55 -13.56
N GLY A 75 -10.16 -8.45 -12.97
CA GLY A 75 -10.70 -7.11 -13.21
C GLY A 75 -12.05 -6.83 -12.51
N ARG A 76 -12.58 -7.78 -11.74
CA ARG A 76 -13.84 -7.68 -10.99
C ARG A 76 -13.64 -6.94 -9.65
N ARG A 77 -13.13 -5.72 -9.74
CA ARG A 77 -12.63 -4.96 -8.58
C ARG A 77 -13.70 -4.61 -7.55
N ALA A 78 -14.89 -4.23 -7.99
CA ALA A 78 -15.99 -3.88 -7.07
C ALA A 78 -16.35 -5.06 -6.15
N GLU A 79 -16.37 -6.28 -6.68
CA GLU A 79 -16.65 -7.48 -5.89
C GLU A 79 -15.49 -7.83 -4.96
N ALA A 80 -14.24 -7.68 -5.43
CA ALA A 80 -13.06 -7.87 -4.58
C ALA A 80 -13.07 -6.89 -3.39
N LEU A 81 -13.40 -5.61 -3.62
CA LEU A 81 -13.52 -4.60 -2.57
C LEU A 81 -14.66 -4.92 -1.61
N ALA A 82 -15.82 -5.36 -2.09
CA ALA A 82 -16.94 -5.74 -1.22
C ALA A 82 -16.55 -6.86 -0.24
N ILE A 83 -15.81 -7.86 -0.71
CA ILE A 83 -15.27 -8.92 0.16
C ILE A 83 -14.26 -8.34 1.15
N ALA A 84 -13.33 -7.49 0.69
CA ALA A 84 -12.31 -6.92 1.56
C ALA A 84 -12.91 -6.02 2.67
N THR A 85 -13.95 -5.24 2.36
CA THR A 85 -14.68 -4.44 3.36
C THR A 85 -15.43 -5.32 4.36
N ASP A 86 -16.06 -6.40 3.92
CA ASP A 86 -16.70 -7.37 4.82
C ASP A 86 -15.68 -8.04 5.77
N LEU A 87 -14.51 -8.38 5.25
CA LEU A 87 -13.40 -8.93 6.06
C LEU A 87 -12.86 -7.90 7.06
N GLU A 88 -12.79 -6.62 6.69
CA GLU A 88 -12.34 -5.53 7.57
C GLU A 88 -13.27 -5.40 8.78
N MET A 89 -14.59 -5.36 8.55
CA MET A 89 -15.60 -5.29 9.61
C MET A 89 -15.59 -6.51 10.55
N LYS A 90 -15.06 -7.65 10.08
CA LYS A 90 -14.99 -8.91 10.83
C LYS A 90 -13.62 -9.19 11.44
N ALA A 91 -12.66 -8.28 11.28
CA ALA A 91 -11.34 -8.45 11.88
C ALA A 91 -11.45 -8.49 13.41
N THR A 92 -10.72 -9.43 14.02
CA THR A 92 -10.79 -9.70 15.47
C THR A 92 -9.46 -9.47 16.20
N ASN A 93 -8.40 -9.17 15.46
CA ASN A 93 -7.13 -8.70 15.97
C ASN A 93 -6.41 -7.85 14.91
N THR A 94 -5.28 -7.27 15.30
CA THR A 94 -4.45 -6.40 14.46
C THR A 94 -3.86 -7.14 13.26
N ASP A 95 -3.44 -8.40 13.39
CA ASP A 95 -2.87 -9.20 12.29
C ASP A 95 -3.89 -9.47 11.18
N HIS A 96 -5.12 -9.82 11.56
CA HIS A 96 -6.22 -10.01 10.62
C HIS A 96 -6.49 -8.71 9.87
N LEU A 97 -6.61 -7.60 10.60
CA LEU A 97 -6.88 -6.31 10.00
C LEU A 97 -5.74 -5.87 9.06
N THR A 98 -4.49 -6.11 9.45
CA THR A 98 -3.30 -5.84 8.62
C THR A 98 -3.36 -6.59 7.30
N THR A 99 -3.71 -7.88 7.35
CA THR A 99 -3.83 -8.72 6.16
C THR A 99 -4.92 -8.19 5.22
N VAL A 100 -6.06 -7.77 5.78
CA VAL A 100 -7.18 -7.19 5.02
C VAL A 100 -6.80 -5.84 4.40
N LEU A 101 -6.14 -4.95 5.14
CA LEU A 101 -5.69 -3.66 4.60
C LEU A 101 -4.63 -3.84 3.51
N CYS A 102 -3.74 -4.84 3.64
CA CYS A 102 -2.82 -5.23 2.58
C CYS A 102 -3.55 -5.74 1.33
N LEU A 103 -4.62 -6.52 1.51
CA LEU A 103 -5.50 -6.95 0.42
C LEU A 103 -6.19 -5.75 -0.25
N GLN A 104 -6.79 -4.84 0.51
CA GLN A 104 -7.43 -3.63 -0.03
C GLN A 104 -6.44 -2.81 -0.85
N LEU A 105 -5.23 -2.57 -0.31
CA LEU A 105 -4.17 -1.84 -0.99
C LEU A 105 -3.74 -2.50 -2.32
N ALA A 106 -3.79 -3.83 -2.41
CA ALA A 106 -3.52 -4.56 -3.65
C ALA A 106 -4.68 -4.47 -4.68
N ILE A 107 -5.91 -4.21 -4.22
CA ILE A 107 -7.11 -4.04 -5.06
C ILE A 107 -7.28 -2.59 -5.52
N CYS A 108 -6.86 -1.62 -4.68
CA CYS A 108 -7.00 -0.19 -4.91
C CYS A 108 -6.57 0.20 -6.33
N SER A 109 -7.42 0.98 -6.99
CA SER A 109 -7.18 1.47 -8.35
C SER A 109 -6.85 2.95 -8.39
N SER A 110 -7.24 3.69 -7.35
CA SER A 110 -6.95 5.12 -7.20
C SER A 110 -5.81 5.34 -6.23
N SER A 111 -5.07 6.43 -6.41
CA SER A 111 -4.03 6.87 -5.48
C SER A 111 -4.62 7.25 -4.12
N GLN A 112 -5.85 7.76 -4.07
CA GLN A 112 -6.49 8.21 -2.84
C GLN A 112 -6.87 7.04 -1.92
N ASP A 113 -7.47 5.99 -2.48
CA ASP A 113 -7.84 4.79 -1.71
C ASP A 113 -6.58 4.10 -1.17
N ALA A 114 -5.52 4.06 -1.98
CA ALA A 114 -4.23 3.50 -1.58
C ALA A 114 -3.59 4.30 -0.43
N THR A 115 -3.62 5.64 -0.48
CA THR A 115 -3.13 6.50 0.59
C THR A 115 -3.88 6.25 1.89
N PHE A 116 -5.21 6.22 1.87
CA PHE A 116 -5.99 5.98 3.10
C PHE A 116 -5.74 4.58 3.69
N CYS A 117 -5.65 3.54 2.85
CA CYS A 117 -5.27 2.20 3.31
C CYS A 117 -3.89 2.19 3.98
N LEU A 118 -2.92 2.92 3.43
CA LEU A 118 -1.58 3.05 4.01
C LEU A 118 -1.58 3.84 5.32
N GLN A 119 -2.38 4.90 5.43
CA GLN A 119 -2.54 5.65 6.68
C GLN A 119 -3.15 4.77 7.80
N LYS A 120 -4.15 3.92 7.46
CA LYS A 120 -4.67 2.91 8.40
C LYS A 120 -3.60 1.92 8.84
N LEU A 121 -2.80 1.41 7.90
CA LEU A 121 -1.69 0.49 8.21
C LEU A 121 -0.62 1.14 9.09
N VAL A 122 -0.29 2.42 8.88
CA VAL A 122 0.62 3.17 9.74
C VAL A 122 0.02 3.37 11.13
N SER A 123 -1.28 3.57 11.24
CA SER A 123 -1.95 3.72 12.54
C SER A 123 -1.88 2.43 13.36
N LEU A 124 -1.96 1.27 12.70
CA LEU A 124 -1.78 -0.03 13.34
C LEU A 124 -0.31 -0.36 13.65
N HIS A 125 0.61 0.08 12.80
CA HIS A 125 2.03 -0.26 12.87
C HIS A 125 2.92 0.98 12.71
N PRO A 126 2.91 1.92 13.67
CA PRO A 126 3.58 3.22 13.52
C PRO A 126 5.11 3.12 13.47
N PHE A 127 5.67 1.98 13.89
CA PHE A 127 7.10 1.64 13.80
C PHE A 127 7.48 0.80 12.57
N SER A 128 6.58 0.57 11.60
CA SER A 128 6.91 -0.11 10.34
C SER A 128 7.56 0.85 9.33
N PRO A 129 8.89 0.80 9.08
CA PRO A 129 9.54 1.70 8.13
C PRO A 129 8.97 1.54 6.71
N TRP A 130 8.69 0.32 6.28
CA TRP A 130 8.25 0.03 4.92
C TRP A 130 6.87 0.59 4.62
N THR A 131 5.97 0.61 5.61
CA THR A 131 4.63 1.18 5.44
C THR A 131 4.71 2.70 5.27
N TRP A 132 5.54 3.37 6.08
CA TRP A 132 5.82 4.80 5.93
C TRP A 132 6.42 5.15 4.57
N GLY A 133 7.37 4.33 4.08
CA GLY A 133 7.98 4.55 2.77
C GLY A 133 6.96 4.45 1.64
N ARG A 134 6.07 3.44 1.70
CA ARG A 134 4.97 3.32 0.73
C ARG A 134 3.96 4.46 0.82
N LEU A 135 3.69 4.96 2.03
CA LEU A 135 2.82 6.12 2.23
C LEU A 135 3.43 7.38 1.60
N ALA A 136 4.74 7.57 1.71
CA ALA A 136 5.45 8.66 1.05
C ALA A 136 5.27 8.61 -0.48
N GLU A 137 5.48 7.43 -1.08
CA GLU A 137 5.25 7.23 -2.52
C GLU A 137 3.79 7.48 -2.92
N ALA A 138 2.83 7.06 -2.09
CA ALA A 138 1.41 7.29 -2.35
C ALA A 138 1.07 8.79 -2.36
N TYR A 139 1.66 9.59 -1.47
CA TYR A 139 1.51 11.05 -1.50
C TYR A 139 2.14 11.69 -2.74
N LEU A 140 3.24 11.15 -3.26
CA LEU A 140 3.83 11.62 -4.52
C LEU A 140 3.02 11.21 -5.74
N ALA A 141 2.39 10.04 -5.71
CA ALA A 141 1.53 9.56 -6.78
C ALA A 141 0.16 10.25 -6.80
N ALA A 142 -0.28 10.79 -5.66
CA ALA A 142 -1.52 11.55 -5.55
C ALA A 142 -1.39 12.86 -6.35
N ARG A 143 -1.93 12.85 -7.57
CA ARG A 143 -2.06 14.08 -8.36
C ARG A 143 -2.96 15.06 -7.60
N PRO A 144 -2.68 16.37 -7.66
CA PRO A 144 -3.66 17.37 -7.27
C PRO A 144 -4.94 17.05 -8.01
N ALA A 145 -6.04 16.79 -7.27
CA ALA A 145 -7.34 16.72 -7.89
C ALA A 145 -7.47 18.02 -8.67
N LEU A 146 -7.59 17.93 -10.00
CA LEU A 146 -7.95 19.08 -10.81
C LEU A 146 -9.27 19.55 -10.20
N SER A 147 -9.21 20.62 -9.40
CA SER A 147 -10.38 21.25 -8.82
C SER A 147 -11.33 21.46 -9.99
N SER A 148 -12.44 20.72 -9.98
CA SER A 148 -13.51 20.90 -10.96
C SER A 148 -14.14 22.25 -10.67
N SER A 149 -13.48 23.31 -11.16
CA SER A 149 -14.00 24.65 -11.14
C SER A 149 -15.21 24.66 -12.06
N ALA A 150 -16.36 24.91 -11.46
CA ALA A 150 -17.64 24.98 -12.12
C ALA A 150 -17.68 26.13 -13.15
N ALA A 151 -18.08 25.79 -14.38
CA ALA A 151 -18.92 26.54 -15.33
C ALA A 151 -18.64 25.97 -16.74
N SER A 152 -19.60 25.64 -17.57
CA SER A 152 -20.89 26.28 -17.77
C SER A 152 -21.92 25.32 -18.34
N SER A 153 -23.18 25.60 -17.99
CA SER A 153 -24.38 25.06 -18.59
C SER A 153 -24.47 25.39 -20.08
N HIS A 154 -24.64 24.39 -20.94
CA HIS A 154 -25.48 24.56 -22.12
C HIS A 154 -26.25 23.28 -22.45
N ARG A 155 -27.47 23.49 -22.91
CA ARG A 155 -28.61 22.57 -22.87
C ARG A 155 -28.57 21.47 -23.93
N GLN A 156 -29.08 20.31 -23.51
CA GLN A 156 -29.97 19.34 -24.19
C GLN A 156 -30.01 19.28 -25.72
N SER A 157 -29.87 18.06 -26.26
CA SER A 157 -30.99 17.43 -26.99
C SER A 157 -30.83 15.90 -27.07
N HIS A 158 -31.96 15.21 -26.93
CA HIS A 158 -32.13 13.78 -27.03
C HIS A 158 -32.14 13.31 -28.49
N SER A 159 -31.57 12.13 -28.77
CA SER A 159 -32.19 11.14 -29.67
C SER A 159 -31.47 9.80 -29.62
N THR A 160 -32.28 8.75 -29.46
CA THR A 160 -32.01 7.31 -29.48
C THR A 160 -31.48 6.79 -30.82
N SER A 161 -30.67 5.72 -30.83
CA SER A 161 -30.82 4.53 -31.71
C SER A 161 -29.57 3.61 -31.75
N ARG A 162 -29.76 2.40 -31.21
CA ARG A 162 -29.48 1.05 -31.77
C ARG A 162 -28.05 0.62 -32.19
N ASP A 163 -27.63 -0.47 -31.54
CA ASP A 163 -26.75 -1.59 -31.92
C ASP A 163 -25.91 -1.49 -33.20
N LYS A 164 -24.59 -1.68 -33.03
CA LYS A 164 -23.87 -2.73 -33.75
C LYS A 164 -22.55 -3.10 -33.07
N ALA A 165 -22.36 -4.41 -32.91
CA ALA A 165 -21.13 -5.04 -32.51
C ALA A 165 -19.98 -4.69 -33.46
N VAL A 166 -18.85 -4.28 -32.88
CA VAL A 166 -17.54 -4.31 -33.55
C VAL A 166 -16.55 -4.91 -32.56
N THR A 167 -16.06 -6.08 -32.92
CA THR A 167 -14.85 -6.73 -32.40
C THR A 167 -13.69 -5.74 -32.38
N SER A 168 -13.17 -5.41 -31.18
CA SER A 168 -11.87 -4.75 -31.05
C SER A 168 -10.90 -5.70 -30.35
N ALA A 169 -10.05 -6.34 -31.15
CA ALA A 169 -8.80 -6.89 -30.66
C ALA A 169 -7.86 -5.72 -30.37
N CYS A 170 -7.38 -5.61 -29.13
CA CYS A 170 -6.24 -4.77 -28.79
C CYS A 170 -5.19 -5.62 -28.07
N PRO A 171 -3.90 -5.51 -28.42
CA PRO A 171 -2.84 -6.33 -27.83
C PRO A 171 -2.51 -5.84 -26.42
N HIS A 172 -2.36 -6.78 -25.50
CA HIS A 172 -1.91 -6.53 -24.14
C HIS A 172 -0.45 -6.10 -24.13
N SER A 173 -0.17 -4.82 -23.89
CA SER A 173 1.06 -4.41 -23.19
C SER A 173 0.67 -4.07 -21.75
N GLY A 174 0.39 -5.12 -20.97
CA GLY A 174 0.21 -5.00 -19.53
C GLY A 174 1.58 -4.98 -18.87
N GLU A 175 1.99 -3.82 -18.39
CA GLU A 175 3.09 -3.72 -17.43
C GLU A 175 2.69 -4.48 -16.16
N ASP A 176 3.44 -5.54 -15.89
CA ASP A 176 3.31 -6.48 -14.78
C ASP A 176 3.20 -5.75 -13.44
N CYS A 177 1.97 -5.62 -12.91
CA CYS A 177 1.74 -5.26 -11.52
C CYS A 177 2.01 -6.50 -10.66
N ARG A 178 3.29 -6.79 -10.42
CA ARG A 178 3.74 -7.95 -9.62
C ARG A 178 3.40 -7.74 -8.15
N LEU A 179 2.25 -8.27 -7.75
CA LEU A 179 1.89 -8.48 -6.37
C LEU A 179 2.70 -9.66 -5.81
N CYS A 180 3.81 -9.38 -5.14
CA CYS A 180 4.48 -10.33 -4.24
C CYS A 180 5.31 -9.58 -3.19
N PHE A 181 5.07 -9.87 -1.91
CA PHE A 181 5.94 -9.54 -0.79
C PHE A 181 6.38 -10.86 -0.13
N PRO A 182 7.55 -10.88 0.52
CA PRO A 182 8.85 -11.12 -0.07
C PRO A 182 9.19 -12.63 -0.12
N GLU A 183 9.50 -13.15 -1.31
CA GLU A 183 10.33 -14.35 -1.45
C GLU A 183 11.65 -13.94 -2.10
N THR A 184 12.74 -14.35 -1.45
CA THR A 184 14.14 -14.19 -1.86
C THR A 184 14.35 -14.54 -3.33
N LEU A 185 14.78 -13.57 -4.14
CA LEU A 185 15.33 -13.85 -5.46
C LEU A 185 16.85 -14.07 -5.35
N PRO A 186 17.41 -15.11 -5.99
CA PRO A 186 18.84 -15.31 -6.06
C PRO A 186 19.47 -14.42 -7.14
N GLU A 187 20.70 -13.98 -6.85
CA GLU A 187 21.60 -13.30 -7.75
C GLU A 187 21.99 -14.18 -8.96
N SER A 188 22.02 -13.59 -10.15
CA SER A 188 23.18 -13.60 -11.06
C SER A 188 22.80 -13.04 -12.42
N SER A 189 23.49 -11.99 -12.87
CA SER A 189 24.33 -12.04 -14.07
C SER A 189 24.99 -10.68 -14.31
N VAL A 190 26.27 -10.73 -14.62
CA VAL A 190 27.26 -9.66 -14.61
C VAL A 190 27.36 -8.97 -15.98
N CYS A 191 27.49 -7.65 -15.93
CA CYS A 191 28.08 -6.65 -16.85
C CYS A 191 27.80 -6.66 -18.37
N SER A 192 27.51 -5.45 -18.86
CA SER A 192 28.33 -4.86 -19.92
C SER A 192 28.53 -3.36 -19.67
N VAL A 193 29.82 -2.98 -19.70
CA VAL A 193 30.34 -1.62 -19.69
C VAL A 193 30.04 -1.00 -21.06
N GLU A 194 29.47 0.20 -21.08
CA GLU A 194 29.92 1.26 -22.00
C GLU A 194 29.37 2.65 -21.63
N THR A 195 30.27 3.60 -21.74
CA THR A 195 30.17 5.04 -21.49
C THR A 195 29.07 5.74 -22.29
N SER A 196 28.27 6.61 -21.64
CA SER A 196 27.77 7.81 -22.32
C SER A 196 27.35 8.91 -21.34
N SER A 197 28.02 10.04 -21.48
CA SER A 197 27.91 11.31 -20.74
C SER A 197 26.58 12.06 -20.94
N SER A 198 25.47 11.37 -21.20
CA SER A 198 24.18 12.00 -21.56
C SER A 198 23.02 11.69 -20.60
N LYS A 199 23.26 10.96 -19.51
CA LYS A 199 22.23 10.58 -18.53
C LYS A 199 21.94 11.65 -17.47
N SER A 200 22.83 12.62 -17.26
CA SER A 200 22.66 13.68 -16.23
C SER A 200 21.54 14.65 -16.60
N ARG A 201 21.56 15.20 -17.83
CA ARG A 201 20.56 16.18 -18.30
C ARG A 201 19.11 15.67 -18.28
N LYS A 202 18.87 14.43 -18.69
CA LYS A 202 17.52 13.82 -18.69
C LYS A 202 16.98 13.56 -17.29
N LYS A 203 17.85 13.25 -16.32
CA LYS A 203 17.47 13.04 -14.91
C LYS A 203 17.11 14.37 -14.25
N GLU A 204 17.87 15.42 -14.56
CA GLU A 204 17.72 16.77 -14.03
C GLU A 204 16.47 17.49 -14.60
N GLU A 205 16.16 17.32 -15.88
CA GLU A 205 14.90 17.80 -16.50
C GLU A 205 13.67 17.03 -16.00
N ALA A 206 13.78 15.72 -15.71
CA ALA A 206 12.68 14.96 -15.12
C ALA A 206 12.41 15.35 -13.65
N LEU A 207 13.46 15.63 -12.88
CA LEU A 207 13.39 16.08 -11.48
C LEU A 207 12.80 17.48 -11.33
N THR A 208 13.10 18.39 -12.26
CA THR A 208 12.55 19.75 -12.29
C THR A 208 11.06 19.75 -12.68
N ASN A 209 10.67 18.98 -13.71
CA ASN A 209 9.26 18.81 -14.07
C ASN A 209 8.42 18.11 -12.98
N PHE A 210 9.03 17.19 -12.21
CA PHE A 210 8.40 16.54 -11.06
C PHE A 210 8.05 17.56 -9.95
N ARG A 211 8.96 18.50 -9.68
CA ARG A 211 8.82 19.54 -8.66
C ARG A 211 7.67 20.52 -8.95
N ASP A 212 7.45 20.85 -10.21
CA ASP A 212 6.47 21.87 -10.63
C ASP A 212 5.03 21.34 -10.70
N SER A 213 4.85 20.01 -10.74
CA SER A 213 3.53 19.37 -10.80
C SER A 213 2.90 19.03 -9.43
N LEU A 214 3.71 18.99 -8.35
CA LEU A 214 3.29 18.51 -7.03
C LEU A 214 2.95 19.67 -6.09
N SER A 215 1.80 19.56 -5.43
CA SER A 215 1.43 20.52 -4.38
C SER A 215 2.49 20.54 -3.28
N LEU A 216 2.74 21.72 -2.70
CA LEU A 216 3.67 21.87 -1.58
C LEU A 216 3.30 20.92 -0.43
N GLU A 217 2.01 20.77 -0.18
CA GLU A 217 1.47 19.87 0.83
C GLU A 217 1.80 18.40 0.57
N ALA A 218 1.64 17.92 -0.68
CA ALA A 218 1.99 16.54 -1.03
C ALA A 218 3.49 16.28 -0.88
N ARG A 219 4.34 17.24 -1.31
CA ARG A 219 5.80 17.15 -1.12
C ARG A 219 6.18 17.13 0.36
N MET A 220 5.55 17.96 1.17
CA MET A 220 5.77 18.01 2.61
C MET A 220 5.40 16.68 3.28
N LYS A 221 4.19 16.14 3.02
CA LYS A 221 3.74 14.86 3.57
C LYS A 221 4.64 13.71 3.14
N ALA A 222 5.04 13.66 1.87
CA ALA A 222 5.96 12.66 1.35
C ALA A 222 7.35 12.77 2.02
N CYS A 223 7.90 13.97 2.12
CA CYS A 223 9.21 14.20 2.76
C CYS A 223 9.19 13.79 4.24
N ALA A 224 8.17 14.21 5.00
CA ALA A 224 8.01 13.81 6.40
C ALA A 224 7.89 12.27 6.55
N SER A 225 7.11 11.62 5.67
CA SER A 225 6.96 10.17 5.67
C SER A 225 8.27 9.44 5.33
N PHE A 226 9.07 9.96 4.41
CA PHE A 226 10.40 9.43 4.11
C PHE A 226 11.41 9.63 5.25
N ILE A 227 11.40 10.79 5.91
CA ILE A 227 12.20 11.05 7.10
C ILE A 227 11.86 10.02 8.19
N ARG A 228 10.57 9.81 8.45
CA ARG A 228 10.10 8.79 9.40
C ARG A 228 10.59 7.39 9.03
N THR A 229 10.51 7.04 7.74
CA THR A 229 11.04 5.77 7.24
C THR A 229 12.53 5.62 7.55
N ARG A 230 13.34 6.65 7.27
CA ARG A 230 14.78 6.65 7.53
C ARG A 230 15.08 6.50 9.02
N LEU A 231 14.39 7.23 9.89
CA LEU A 231 14.59 7.14 11.35
C LEU A 231 14.28 5.73 11.89
N LEU A 232 13.20 5.10 11.42
CA LEU A 232 12.82 3.74 11.80
C LEU A 232 13.80 2.68 11.28
N LEU A 233 14.35 2.89 10.08
CA LEU A 233 15.42 2.04 9.55
C LEU A 233 16.69 2.15 10.39
N GLN A 234 17.07 3.36 10.80
CA GLN A 234 18.22 3.60 11.68
C GLN A 234 18.05 2.93 13.05
N LEU A 235 16.83 3.01 13.62
CA LEU A 235 16.50 2.37 14.89
C LEU A 235 16.76 0.85 14.88
N THR A 236 16.41 0.18 13.79
CA THR A 236 16.54 -1.29 13.67
C THR A 236 17.87 -1.74 13.09
N GLN A 237 18.71 -0.81 12.62
CA GLN A 237 19.93 -1.11 11.86
C GLN A 237 20.91 -1.99 12.64
N SER A 238 21.15 -1.71 13.92
CA SER A 238 22.10 -2.47 14.75
C SER A 238 21.67 -3.92 15.01
N GLN A 239 20.39 -4.23 14.84
CA GLN A 239 19.81 -5.56 15.03
C GLN A 239 19.81 -6.39 13.73
N GLN A 240 20.12 -5.77 12.59
CA GLN A 240 20.06 -6.40 11.27
C GLN A 240 21.45 -6.82 10.78
N THR A 241 21.51 -7.90 10.02
CA THR A 241 22.75 -8.41 9.41
C THR A 241 22.51 -8.88 7.97
N SER A 242 23.59 -9.08 7.20
CA SER A 242 23.55 -9.63 5.84
C SER A 242 22.59 -8.84 4.92
N PHE A 243 21.75 -9.53 4.14
CA PHE A 243 20.82 -8.94 3.16
C PHE A 243 19.80 -7.97 3.78
N ALA A 244 19.41 -8.18 5.04
CA ALA A 244 18.49 -7.28 5.72
C ALA A 244 19.14 -5.92 5.97
N LEU A 245 20.38 -5.91 6.46
CA LEU A 245 21.16 -4.70 6.69
C LEU A 245 21.49 -3.99 5.37
N GLU A 246 21.86 -4.75 4.34
CA GLU A 246 22.14 -4.18 3.01
C GLU A 246 20.91 -3.47 2.43
N ARG A 247 19.74 -4.12 2.49
CA ARG A 247 18.48 -3.52 2.04
C ARG A 247 18.16 -2.24 2.82
N ASN A 248 18.35 -2.26 4.13
CA ASN A 248 18.15 -1.09 4.99
C ASN A 248 19.03 0.09 4.54
N LEU A 249 20.35 -0.10 4.48
CA LEU A 249 21.30 0.94 4.09
C LEU A 249 21.03 1.49 2.68
N ARG A 250 20.73 0.60 1.73
CA ARG A 250 20.34 0.99 0.37
C ARG A 250 19.10 1.87 0.37
N THR A 251 18.07 1.49 1.13
CA THR A 251 16.82 2.25 1.22
C THR A 251 17.05 3.62 1.85
N GLN A 252 17.89 3.71 2.90
CA GLN A 252 18.24 5.01 3.49
C GLN A 252 18.92 5.94 2.47
N GLN A 253 19.83 5.42 1.65
CA GLN A 253 20.49 6.19 0.59
C GLN A 253 19.52 6.65 -0.49
N GLU A 254 18.60 5.78 -0.94
CA GLU A 254 17.57 6.13 -1.91
C GLU A 254 16.63 7.24 -1.38
N ILE A 255 16.29 7.19 -0.09
CA ILE A 255 15.50 8.23 0.57
C ILE A 255 16.25 9.56 0.57
N GLU A 256 17.52 9.56 0.95
CA GLU A 256 18.36 10.76 0.98
C GLU A 256 18.41 11.44 -0.40
N ASP A 257 18.56 10.64 -1.46
CA ASP A 257 18.60 11.16 -2.83
C ASP A 257 17.24 11.70 -3.29
N LYS A 258 16.12 11.08 -2.87
CA LYS A 258 14.78 11.63 -3.12
C LYS A 258 14.56 12.93 -2.36
N MET A 259 15.02 13.02 -1.11
CA MET A 259 14.85 14.18 -0.26
C MET A 259 15.51 15.44 -0.82
N LYS A 260 16.70 15.29 -1.43
CA LYS A 260 17.37 16.37 -2.18
C LYS A 260 16.49 16.95 -3.28
N GLY A 261 15.66 16.12 -3.91
CA GLY A 261 14.73 16.53 -4.98
C GLY A 261 13.54 17.38 -4.50
N PHE A 262 13.20 17.38 -3.21
CA PHE A 262 12.06 18.19 -2.71
C PHE A 262 12.40 19.68 -2.62
N GLY A 263 13.67 20.03 -2.43
CA GLY A 263 14.15 21.41 -2.36
C GLY A 263 13.73 22.15 -1.09
N PHE A 264 13.57 21.45 0.03
CA PHE A 264 13.40 22.06 1.35
C PHE A 264 14.75 22.55 1.90
N LYS A 265 14.73 23.60 2.73
CA LYS A 265 15.92 24.10 3.43
C LYS A 265 16.31 23.16 4.57
N GLU A 266 17.57 23.19 4.97
CA GLU A 266 18.09 22.35 6.05
C GLU A 266 17.31 22.53 7.36
N ASP A 267 17.03 23.78 7.76
CA ASP A 267 16.24 24.05 8.98
C ASP A 267 14.85 23.42 8.94
N THR A 268 14.23 23.38 7.75
CA THR A 268 12.93 22.73 7.53
C THR A 268 13.04 21.21 7.64
N LEU A 269 14.09 20.62 7.07
CA LEU A 269 14.34 19.17 7.15
C LEU A 269 14.66 18.75 8.60
N GLN A 270 15.40 19.59 9.33
CA GLN A 270 15.70 19.38 10.74
C GLN A 270 14.43 19.38 11.60
N LEU A 271 13.54 20.37 11.40
CA LEU A 271 12.25 20.39 12.07
C LEU A 271 11.41 19.15 11.76
N MET A 272 11.28 18.77 10.49
CA MET A 272 10.54 17.56 10.12
C MET A 272 11.13 16.31 10.78
N THR A 273 12.45 16.26 10.91
CA THR A 273 13.16 15.16 11.59
C THR A 273 12.85 15.13 13.07
N GLU A 274 12.82 16.27 13.75
CA GLU A 274 12.41 16.35 15.15
C GLU A 274 10.97 15.89 15.36
N VAL A 275 10.02 16.44 14.58
CA VAL A 275 8.60 16.11 14.71
C VAL A 275 8.35 14.62 14.40
N MET A 276 8.93 14.10 13.32
CA MET A 276 8.74 12.69 12.96
C MET A 276 9.57 11.72 13.82
N GLY A 277 10.41 12.22 14.72
CA GLY A 277 11.22 11.41 15.65
C GLY A 277 10.71 11.43 17.09
N GLU A 278 9.75 12.28 17.43
CA GLU A 278 9.32 12.58 18.82
C GLU A 278 8.88 11.33 19.62
N ASP A 279 8.27 10.35 18.96
CA ASP A 279 7.82 9.10 19.60
C ASP A 279 8.80 7.93 19.45
N ILE A 280 9.92 8.09 18.74
CA ILE A 280 10.97 7.08 18.59
C ILE A 280 11.90 7.11 19.82
N VAL A 281 11.33 6.80 20.99
CA VAL A 281 12.06 6.69 22.26
C VAL A 281 11.98 5.25 22.79
N PRO A 282 13.04 4.72 23.43
CA PRO A 282 13.10 3.32 23.88
C PRO A 282 11.90 2.87 24.72
N GLU A 283 11.32 3.78 25.52
CA GLU A 283 10.16 3.54 26.37
C GLU A 283 8.92 3.23 25.53
N LYS A 284 8.58 4.10 24.56
CA LYS A 284 7.41 3.92 23.69
C LYS A 284 7.54 2.70 22.77
N ILE A 285 8.76 2.40 22.33
CA ILE A 285 9.04 1.23 21.48
C ILE A 285 8.78 -0.06 22.27
N LYS A 286 9.22 -0.13 23.54
CA LYS A 286 8.97 -1.32 24.37
C LYS A 286 7.48 -1.54 24.64
N ASP A 287 6.71 -0.48 24.85
CA ASP A 287 5.28 -0.60 25.13
C ASP A 287 4.49 -1.14 23.93
N GLU A 288 4.86 -0.75 22.71
CA GLU A 288 4.21 -1.26 21.49
C GLU A 288 4.74 -2.64 21.06
N VAL A 289 6.06 -2.89 21.17
CA VAL A 289 6.66 -4.20 20.81
C VAL A 289 6.21 -5.31 21.76
N HIS A 290 5.93 -5.00 23.03
CA HIS A 290 5.36 -5.95 23.99
C HIS A 290 3.83 -5.93 24.04
N SER A 291 3.16 -5.13 23.23
CA SER A 291 1.73 -5.29 23.03
C SER A 291 1.52 -6.59 22.24
N GLU A 292 1.29 -7.69 22.97
CA GLU A 292 0.87 -8.98 22.38
C GLU A 292 -0.28 -8.75 21.39
N VAL A 293 -0.51 -9.69 20.47
CA VAL A 293 -1.68 -9.67 19.57
C VAL A 293 -2.95 -9.65 20.43
N LYS A 294 -3.39 -8.44 20.80
CA LYS A 294 -4.58 -8.29 21.62
C LYS A 294 -5.75 -8.62 20.70
N CYS A 295 -6.43 -9.72 21.01
CA CYS A 295 -7.77 -10.00 20.50
C CYS A 295 -8.73 -8.98 21.11
N VAL A 296 -8.63 -7.73 20.65
CA VAL A 296 -9.56 -6.66 20.95
C VAL A 296 -10.69 -6.82 19.94
N GLY A 297 -11.93 -7.03 20.40
CA GLY A 297 -13.06 -7.22 19.50
C GLY A 297 -13.19 -6.08 18.46
N PRO A 298 -14.04 -6.25 17.42
CA PRO A 298 -14.08 -5.34 16.25
C PRO A 298 -14.20 -3.86 16.61
N ALA A 299 -14.96 -3.50 17.65
CA ALA A 299 -15.13 -2.12 18.10
C ALA A 299 -13.83 -1.48 18.62
N ALA A 300 -13.01 -2.24 19.34
CA ALA A 300 -11.74 -1.72 19.86
C ALA A 300 -10.66 -1.67 18.78
N LEU A 301 -10.72 -2.56 17.78
CA LEU A 301 -9.88 -2.44 16.57
C LEU A 301 -10.24 -1.22 15.74
N ALA A 302 -11.54 -0.93 15.59
CA ALA A 302 -11.98 0.28 14.90
C ALA A 302 -11.47 1.55 15.59
N ALA A 303 -11.30 1.54 16.92
CA ALA A 303 -10.71 2.66 17.65
C ALA A 303 -9.18 2.79 17.52
N LEU A 304 -8.48 1.70 17.16
CA LEU A 304 -7.02 1.72 16.89
C LEU A 304 -6.70 2.27 15.50
N VAL A 305 -7.68 2.26 14.59
CA VAL A 305 -7.53 2.76 13.23
C VAL A 305 -8.14 4.14 13.14
N ILE A 306 -7.46 5.04 12.44
CA ILE A 306 -7.99 6.36 12.08
C ILE A 306 -9.36 6.26 11.39
N ALA A 307 -10.28 7.14 11.76
CA ALA A 307 -11.59 7.24 11.13
C ALA A 307 -11.52 7.97 9.78
N SER A 308 -10.54 8.88 9.61
CA SER A 308 -10.39 9.68 8.39
C SER A 308 -8.93 10.02 8.07
N SER A 309 -8.67 10.40 6.81
CA SER A 309 -7.36 10.92 6.39
C SER A 309 -7.01 12.22 7.13
N GLU A 310 -8.00 13.06 7.44
CA GLU A 310 -7.78 14.31 8.17
C GLU A 310 -7.27 14.05 9.59
N GLU A 311 -7.88 13.10 10.31
CA GLU A 311 -7.44 12.70 11.65
C GLU A 311 -5.98 12.21 11.65
N PHE A 312 -5.62 11.42 10.64
CA PHE A 312 -4.25 10.95 10.48
C PHE A 312 -3.26 12.09 10.24
N GLU A 313 -3.59 12.96 9.29
CA GLU A 313 -2.72 14.07 8.93
C GLU A 313 -2.58 15.07 10.06
N ASP A 314 -3.62 15.27 10.85
CA ASP A 314 -3.58 16.09 12.04
C ASP A 314 -2.67 15.49 13.11
N LYS A 315 -2.75 14.17 13.33
CA LYS A 315 -1.87 13.49 14.28
C LYS A 315 -0.39 13.61 13.90
N TRP A 316 -0.07 13.39 12.63
CA TRP A 316 1.34 13.21 12.20
C TRP A 316 1.96 14.44 11.55
N PHE A 317 1.17 15.33 10.94
CA PHE A 317 1.69 16.44 10.14
C PHE A 317 1.27 17.83 10.64
N ARG A 318 0.35 17.95 11.61
CA ARG A 318 -0.12 19.27 12.10
C ARG A 318 1.03 20.18 12.53
N LYS A 319 1.94 19.69 13.39
CA LYS A 319 3.11 20.49 13.86
C LYS A 319 3.98 20.99 12.70
N ILE A 320 4.11 20.18 11.65
CA ILE A 320 4.84 20.55 10.44
C ILE A 320 4.04 21.62 9.67
N LYS A 321 2.75 21.38 9.41
CA LYS A 321 1.84 22.31 8.71
C LYS A 321 1.81 23.70 9.37
N ASP A 322 1.65 23.76 10.68
CA ASP A 322 1.57 25.02 11.44
C ASP A 322 2.83 25.87 11.29
N HIS A 323 4.00 25.21 11.19
CA HIS A 323 5.26 25.88 10.94
C HIS A 323 5.38 26.39 9.50
N PHE A 324 4.85 25.70 8.49
CA PHE A 324 4.82 26.24 7.13
C PHE A 324 3.88 27.47 7.03
N CYS A 325 2.73 27.44 7.69
CA CYS A 325 1.79 28.56 7.72
C CYS A 325 2.37 29.81 8.40
N SER A 326 3.17 29.65 9.47
CA SER A 326 3.79 30.78 10.15
C SER A 326 4.86 31.46 9.31
N PHE A 327 5.59 30.70 8.48
CA PHE A 327 6.56 31.25 7.52
C PHE A 327 5.87 32.09 6.44
N GLU A 328 4.80 31.60 5.81
CA GLU A 328 4.06 32.37 4.80
C GLU A 328 3.50 33.68 5.36
N ASN A 329 2.98 33.66 6.59
CA ASN A 329 2.47 34.86 7.27
C ASN A 329 3.58 35.88 7.61
N GLN A 330 4.78 35.41 7.99
CA GLN A 330 5.93 36.31 8.23
C GLN A 330 6.38 37.02 6.95
N PHE A 331 6.43 36.32 5.81
CA PHE A 331 6.77 36.94 4.51
C PHE A 331 5.74 37.98 4.07
N HIS A 332 4.44 37.73 4.27
CA HIS A 332 3.39 38.69 3.95
C HIS A 332 3.43 39.94 4.84
N THR A 333 3.73 39.77 6.13
CA THR A 333 3.82 40.89 7.08
C THR A 333 5.04 41.78 6.79
N GLN A 334 6.16 41.20 6.38
CA GLN A 334 7.39 41.95 6.10
C GLN A 334 7.31 42.75 4.77
N MET A 335 6.54 42.27 3.80
CA MET A 335 6.23 43.02 2.57
C MET A 335 5.28 44.19 2.81
N GLN A 336 4.35 44.10 3.78
CA GLN A 336 3.44 45.20 4.13
C GLN A 336 4.10 46.30 4.98
N ILE A 337 5.18 46.00 5.71
CA ILE A 337 5.92 47.00 6.51
C ILE A 337 6.91 47.81 5.65
N SER A 338 7.16 47.38 4.41
CA SER A 338 8.12 48.02 3.49
C SER A 338 7.44 48.85 2.38
N ALA A 339 6.15 49.17 2.51
CA ALA A 339 5.39 49.96 1.55
C ALA A 339 5.12 51.39 2.03
#